data_AF-A0A852K2Q4-F1
#
_entry.id   AF-A0A852K2Q4-F1
#
_cell.length_a   1.000
_cell.length_b   1.000
_cell.length_c   1.000
_cell.angle_alpha   90.00
_cell.angle_beta   90.00
_cell.angle_gamma   90.00
#
_symmetry.space_group_name_H-M   'P 1'
#
loop_
_entity.id
_entity.type
_entity.pdbx_description
1 polymer ?
#
loop_
_entity_poly.entity_id
_entity_poly.type
_entity_poly.pdbx_seq_one_letter_code
_entity_poly.pdbx_strand_id
1 'polypeptide(L)'
;QVFLSTRSHTWVASRVSDHGFPVDMVSTTRFNSLLDWLLPSALTRRIKFRKFNSWFNHTNYGLASSKSSKFKIIINEELPFCLLSGAVVLKPNVKEFTESSAVFEDGTTEENIDMVLFATGYNFSFPFLEESVRGSIHDNRSLYNCIFPPQLEQPTLAIIGLIQLTGSIMVGSEMQARWVTGVFAGWNKLPSPSRMMAEVLKRKPAVKRNPSERENLKMSFISYVDKIAACAGVKPSVLRLLLTDPKLGLAIFFGPCSPYQYRLQGRGSWSGARAAILTQWQRSLRPLRTRVLRDSSSSSWGWSWMCLLALPAALTAAWLCSKHPQAGWSPR
;
A
#
# COMPACT_ATOMS: atom_id res chain seq x y z
N GLN A 1 22.36 -23.79 -8.84
CA GLN A 1 22.16 -22.38 -9.24
C GLN A 1 20.69 -22.01 -9.04
N VAL A 2 20.34 -20.75 -8.73
CA VAL A 2 18.94 -20.29 -8.69
C VAL A 2 18.69 -19.29 -9.81
N PHE A 3 17.63 -19.53 -10.60
CA PHE A 3 17.16 -18.63 -11.64
C PHE A 3 15.79 -18.06 -11.27
N LEU A 4 15.62 -16.75 -11.47
CA LEU A 4 14.36 -16.06 -11.24
C LEU A 4 13.81 -15.51 -12.56
N SER A 5 12.80 -16.18 -13.10
CA SER A 5 12.11 -15.75 -14.33
C SER A 5 11.02 -14.72 -14.02
N THR A 6 11.00 -13.60 -14.74
CA THR A 6 9.96 -12.57 -14.57
C THR A 6 9.49 -11.99 -15.90
N ARG A 7 8.17 -11.80 -16.02
CA ARG A 7 7.51 -11.13 -17.17
C ARG A 7 7.44 -9.62 -17.06
N SER A 8 7.51 -9.08 -15.85
CA SER A 8 7.07 -7.71 -15.59
C SER A 8 8.00 -6.96 -14.66
N HIS A 9 8.23 -5.69 -15.01
CA HIS A 9 8.92 -4.72 -14.18
C HIS A 9 8.41 -4.72 -12.73
N THR A 10 9.33 -4.92 -11.80
CA THR A 10 9.05 -5.06 -10.38
C THR A 10 10.02 -4.22 -9.56
N TRP A 11 9.45 -3.31 -8.76
CA TRP A 11 10.18 -2.50 -7.80
C TRP A 11 10.38 -3.27 -6.51
N VAL A 12 11.56 -3.18 -5.91
CA VAL A 12 11.92 -3.84 -4.66
C VAL A 12 12.07 -2.78 -3.58
N ALA A 13 11.42 -3.01 -2.45
CA ALA A 13 11.60 -2.20 -1.26
C ALA A 13 12.02 -3.05 -0.07
N SER A 14 12.71 -2.41 0.87
CA SER A 14 13.06 -2.99 2.16
C SER A 14 11.95 -2.71 3.18
N ARG A 15 11.75 -3.61 4.16
CA ARG A 15 10.99 -3.34 5.39
C ARG A 15 11.67 -2.27 6.22
N VAL A 16 12.98 -2.13 6.08
CA VAL A 16 13.81 -1.11 6.74
C VAL A 16 13.87 0.14 5.88
N SER A 17 13.34 1.23 6.39
CA SER A 17 13.40 2.57 5.79
C SER A 17 14.59 3.37 6.35
N ASP A 18 14.74 4.62 5.88
CA ASP A 18 15.66 5.61 6.43
C ASP A 18 15.68 5.59 7.97
N HIS A 19 16.88 5.64 8.54
CA HIS A 19 17.14 5.58 9.99
C HIS A 19 16.71 4.27 10.68
N GLY A 20 16.45 3.19 9.94
CA GLY A 20 16.19 1.87 10.51
C GLY A 20 14.73 1.64 10.95
N PHE A 21 13.81 2.54 10.59
CA PHE A 21 12.40 2.41 10.95
C PHE A 21 11.63 1.49 10.01
N PRO A 22 10.53 0.85 10.48
CA PRO A 22 9.63 0.12 9.61
C PRO A 22 9.06 1.02 8.49
N VAL A 23 9.18 0.56 7.25
CA VAL A 23 8.83 1.33 6.04
C VAL A 23 7.36 1.71 5.99
N ASP A 24 6.48 0.87 6.50
CA ASP A 24 5.05 1.09 6.55
C ASP A 24 4.69 2.20 7.54
N MET A 25 5.37 2.27 8.69
CA MET A 25 5.17 3.33 9.69
C MET A 25 5.61 4.71 9.16
N VAL A 26 6.67 4.76 8.34
CA VAL A 26 7.16 6.02 7.77
C VAL A 26 6.40 6.42 6.50
N SER A 27 6.01 5.44 5.67
CA SER A 27 5.41 5.72 4.36
C SER A 27 3.88 5.86 4.44
N THR A 28 3.21 5.11 5.31
CA THR A 28 1.74 5.10 5.42
C THR A 28 1.25 6.16 6.40
N THR A 29 1.37 7.42 6.01
CA THR A 29 0.93 8.58 6.82
C THR A 29 -0.19 9.34 6.12
N ARG A 30 -1.02 10.04 6.89
CA ARG A 30 -2.10 10.87 6.31
C ARG A 30 -1.55 12.04 5.52
N PHE A 31 -0.43 12.61 5.98
CA PHE A 31 0.32 13.62 5.23
C PHE A 31 0.78 13.12 3.86
N ASN A 32 1.39 11.93 3.78
CA ASN A 32 1.80 11.35 2.49
C ASN A 32 0.59 11.06 1.59
N SER A 33 -0.52 10.58 2.17
CA SER A 33 -1.76 10.39 1.42
C SER A 33 -2.36 11.71 0.91
N LEU A 34 -2.18 12.81 1.64
CA LEU A 34 -2.60 14.15 1.21
C LEU A 34 -1.70 14.64 0.07
N LEU A 35 -0.38 14.47 0.18
CA LEU A 35 0.56 14.80 -0.89
C LEU A 35 0.28 14.00 -2.16
N ASP A 36 0.04 12.70 -2.05
CA ASP A 36 -0.33 11.86 -3.19
C ASP A 36 -1.64 12.32 -3.87
N TRP A 37 -2.54 12.97 -3.13
CA TRP A 37 -3.77 13.55 -3.67
C TRP A 37 -3.57 14.95 -4.28
N LEU A 38 -2.71 15.78 -3.70
CA LEU A 38 -2.45 17.15 -4.15
C LEU A 38 -1.48 17.22 -5.34
N LEU A 39 -0.47 16.33 -5.38
CA LEU A 39 0.60 16.41 -6.36
C LEU A 39 0.18 15.82 -7.72
N PRO A 40 0.57 16.47 -8.84
CA PRO A 40 0.33 15.91 -10.18
C PRO A 40 0.95 14.51 -10.34
N SER A 41 0.26 13.63 -11.06
CA SER A 41 0.65 12.23 -11.21
C SER A 41 2.07 12.03 -11.76
N ALA A 42 2.54 12.91 -12.65
CA ALA A 42 3.90 12.89 -13.18
C ALA A 42 4.96 13.18 -12.10
N LEU A 43 4.69 14.13 -11.21
CA LEU A 43 5.57 14.48 -10.11
C LEU A 43 5.60 13.37 -9.05
N THR A 44 4.43 12.84 -8.67
CA THR A 44 4.32 11.71 -7.75
C THR A 44 5.08 10.49 -8.28
N ARG A 45 4.98 10.21 -9.59
CA ARG A 45 5.74 9.13 -10.25
C ARG A 45 7.25 9.39 -10.18
N ARG A 46 7.69 10.62 -10.44
CA ARG A 46 9.12 11.00 -10.37
C ARG A 46 9.67 10.86 -8.95
N ILE A 47 8.92 11.27 -7.93
CA ILE A 47 9.29 11.13 -6.52
C ILE A 47 9.40 9.64 -6.16
N LYS A 48 8.39 8.83 -6.49
CA LYS A 48 8.41 7.37 -6.24
C LYS A 48 9.61 6.72 -6.93
N PHE A 49 9.85 7.00 -8.21
CA PHE A 49 10.99 6.46 -8.95
C PHE A 49 12.34 6.79 -8.29
N ARG A 50 12.52 8.05 -7.85
CA ARG A 50 13.74 8.46 -7.14
C ARG A 50 13.89 7.75 -5.81
N LYS A 51 12.82 7.64 -5.04
CA LYS A 51 12.83 6.98 -3.73
C LYS A 51 13.17 5.48 -3.83
N PHE A 52 12.66 4.78 -4.83
CA PHE A 52 12.99 3.36 -5.00
C PHE A 52 14.43 3.16 -5.50
N ASN A 53 14.90 4.01 -6.42
CA ASN A 53 16.26 3.93 -6.92
C ASN A 53 17.32 4.50 -5.98
N SER A 54 16.95 5.18 -4.89
CA SER A 54 17.92 5.67 -3.91
C SER A 54 18.56 4.56 -3.09
N TRP A 55 17.91 3.39 -2.99
CA TRP A 55 18.51 2.23 -2.34
C TRP A 55 19.48 1.50 -3.28
N PHE A 56 19.02 1.14 -4.49
CA PHE A 56 19.88 0.64 -5.57
C PHE A 56 19.20 0.88 -6.93
N ASN A 57 20.00 0.96 -8.00
CA ASN A 57 19.48 1.20 -9.34
C ASN A 57 18.82 -0.07 -9.91
N HIS A 58 17.49 -0.08 -9.97
CA HIS A 58 16.72 -1.25 -10.42
C HIS A 58 16.93 -1.61 -11.89
N THR A 59 17.32 -0.64 -12.73
CA THR A 59 17.63 -0.89 -14.15
C THR A 59 18.90 -1.71 -14.27
N ASN A 60 19.92 -1.40 -13.47
CA ASN A 60 21.20 -2.14 -13.49
C ASN A 60 21.03 -3.60 -13.06
N TYR A 61 20.03 -3.89 -12.22
CA TYR A 61 19.70 -5.23 -11.75
C TYR A 61 18.64 -5.93 -12.62
N GLY A 62 18.21 -5.31 -13.73
CA GLY A 62 17.22 -5.89 -14.64
C GLY A 62 15.78 -5.98 -14.09
N LEU A 63 15.49 -5.34 -12.95
CA LEU A 63 14.22 -5.51 -12.22
C LEU A 63 13.12 -4.55 -12.68
N ALA A 64 13.44 -3.26 -12.86
CA ALA A 64 12.45 -2.25 -13.23
C ALA A 64 13.07 -1.11 -14.02
N SER A 65 12.24 -0.42 -14.81
CA SER A 65 12.64 0.70 -15.66
C SER A 65 11.64 1.85 -15.54
N SER A 66 12.14 3.08 -15.71
CA SER A 66 11.34 4.33 -15.71
C SER A 66 10.30 4.37 -16.83
N LYS A 67 10.50 3.59 -17.89
CA LYS A 67 9.61 3.51 -19.05
C LYS A 67 8.33 2.73 -18.77
N SER A 68 8.29 1.93 -17.71
CA SER A 68 7.11 1.13 -17.37
C SER A 68 6.00 1.97 -16.75
N SER A 69 4.77 1.79 -17.25
CA SER A 69 3.56 2.42 -16.69
C SER A 69 3.03 1.70 -15.45
N LYS A 70 3.40 0.42 -15.25
CA LYS A 70 2.93 -0.41 -14.13
C LYS A 70 3.95 -0.37 -12.99
N PHE A 71 3.46 0.00 -11.80
CA PHE A 71 4.28 0.09 -10.59
C PHE A 71 3.95 -1.07 -9.64
N LYS A 72 4.54 -2.24 -9.92
CA LYS A 72 4.46 -3.41 -9.02
C LYS A 72 5.59 -3.34 -8.00
N ILE A 73 5.30 -3.63 -6.74
CA ILE A 73 6.25 -3.54 -5.63
C ILE A 73 6.29 -4.87 -4.90
N ILE A 74 7.49 -5.38 -4.64
CA ILE A 74 7.76 -6.47 -3.70
C ILE A 74 8.57 -5.94 -2.51
N ILE A 75 8.48 -6.63 -1.38
CA ILE A 75 9.24 -6.32 -0.17
C ILE A 75 10.26 -7.44 0.04
N ASN A 76 11.55 -7.15 -0.15
CA ASN A 76 12.64 -8.12 0.01
C ASN A 76 13.99 -7.41 0.16
N GLU A 77 14.65 -7.59 1.30
CA GLU A 77 15.97 -7.01 1.62
C GLU A 77 17.14 -7.80 1.06
N GLU A 78 16.96 -9.10 0.87
CA GLU A 78 18.01 -10.04 0.49
C GLU A 78 18.17 -10.12 -1.03
N LEU A 79 17.09 -9.94 -1.79
CA LEU A 79 17.10 -10.09 -3.25
C LEU A 79 18.18 -9.23 -3.92
N PRO A 80 18.37 -7.93 -3.62
CA PRO A 80 19.44 -7.15 -4.25
C PRO A 80 20.82 -7.73 -3.95
N PHE A 81 21.06 -8.21 -2.73
CA PHE A 81 22.33 -8.84 -2.37
C PHE A 81 22.53 -10.20 -3.09
N CYS A 82 21.48 -11.01 -3.19
CA CYS A 82 21.53 -12.29 -3.91
C CYS A 82 21.77 -12.10 -5.41
N LEU A 83 21.21 -11.05 -6.02
CA LEU A 83 21.48 -10.70 -7.41
C LEU A 83 22.93 -10.22 -7.59
N LEU A 84 23.41 -9.35 -6.68
CA LEU A 84 24.77 -8.81 -6.76
C LEU A 84 25.85 -9.90 -6.59
N SER A 85 25.61 -10.86 -5.70
CA SER A 85 26.52 -12.00 -5.45
C SER A 85 26.45 -13.10 -6.50
N GLY A 86 25.49 -13.05 -7.44
CA GLY A 86 25.26 -14.09 -8.44
C GLY A 86 24.54 -15.35 -7.89
N ALA A 87 24.17 -15.36 -6.62
CA ALA A 87 23.41 -16.45 -6.01
C ALA A 87 22.03 -16.64 -6.69
N VAL A 88 21.43 -15.54 -7.16
CA VAL A 88 20.22 -15.53 -7.99
C VAL A 88 20.54 -14.85 -9.32
N VAL A 89 20.16 -15.50 -10.42
CA VAL A 89 20.29 -14.94 -11.77
C VAL A 89 18.90 -14.61 -12.30
N LEU A 90 18.67 -13.34 -12.66
CA LEU A 90 17.41 -12.90 -13.23
C LEU A 90 17.31 -13.31 -14.70
N LYS A 91 16.16 -13.83 -15.12
CA LYS A 91 15.87 -14.23 -16.50
C LYS A 91 14.54 -13.62 -16.96
N PRO A 92 14.34 -13.41 -18.27
CA PRO A 92 13.03 -13.05 -18.80
C PRO A 92 12.07 -14.24 -18.68
N ASN A 93 10.88 -14.13 -19.25
CA ASN A 93 9.89 -15.20 -19.20
C ASN A 93 10.41 -16.47 -19.90
N VAL A 94 10.02 -17.63 -19.38
CA VAL A 94 10.30 -18.91 -20.02
C VAL A 94 9.46 -19.02 -21.30
N LYS A 95 10.13 -19.35 -22.41
CA LYS A 95 9.52 -19.60 -23.71
C LYS A 95 9.08 -21.06 -23.83
N GLU A 96 9.95 -22.00 -23.52
CA GLU A 96 9.66 -23.43 -23.53
C GLU A 96 10.53 -24.18 -22.50
N PHE A 97 10.00 -25.31 -22.04
CA PHE A 97 10.74 -26.29 -21.25
C PHE A 97 11.06 -27.50 -22.14
N THR A 98 12.26 -28.03 -22.00
CA THR A 98 12.66 -29.34 -22.53
C THR A 98 12.66 -30.36 -21.41
N GLU A 99 13.19 -31.57 -21.65
CA GLU A 99 13.28 -32.63 -20.63
C GLU A 99 14.10 -32.20 -19.40
N SER A 100 15.15 -31.40 -19.58
CA SER A 100 16.08 -30.99 -18.51
C SER A 100 16.50 -29.53 -18.56
N SER A 101 15.91 -28.71 -19.43
CA SER A 101 16.35 -27.33 -19.67
C SER A 101 15.18 -26.37 -19.80
N ALA A 102 15.44 -25.07 -19.64
CA ALA A 102 14.49 -24.00 -19.92
C ALA A 102 15.08 -23.01 -20.93
N VAL A 103 14.34 -22.76 -22.00
CA VAL A 103 14.65 -21.74 -23.01
C VAL A 103 13.86 -20.48 -22.67
N PHE A 104 14.55 -19.35 -22.63
CA PHE A 104 13.97 -18.05 -22.27
C PHE A 104 13.66 -17.19 -23.51
N GLU A 105 12.82 -16.17 -23.32
CA GLU A 105 12.40 -15.28 -24.42
C GLU A 105 13.55 -14.48 -25.07
N ASP A 106 14.68 -14.32 -24.39
CA ASP A 106 15.89 -13.70 -24.93
C ASP A 106 16.78 -14.67 -25.75
N GLY A 107 16.34 -15.91 -25.91
CA GLY A 107 17.07 -16.97 -26.61
C GLY A 107 18.12 -17.68 -25.76
N THR A 108 18.32 -17.27 -24.50
CA THR A 108 19.21 -18.01 -23.58
C THR A 108 18.58 -19.33 -23.15
N THR A 109 19.41 -20.34 -22.91
CA THR A 109 18.98 -21.65 -22.40
C THR A 109 19.78 -21.99 -21.15
N GLU A 110 19.10 -22.43 -20.10
CA GLU A 110 19.74 -22.97 -18.90
C GLU A 110 19.45 -24.47 -18.84
N GLU A 111 20.52 -25.26 -18.75
CA GLU A 111 20.47 -26.72 -18.76
C GLU A 111 20.53 -27.31 -17.34
N ASN A 112 20.21 -28.60 -17.21
CA ASN A 112 20.28 -29.38 -15.98
C ASN A 112 19.45 -28.75 -14.84
N ILE A 113 18.20 -28.41 -15.13
CA ILE A 113 17.26 -27.85 -14.16
C ILE A 113 16.62 -28.99 -13.34
N ASP A 114 16.95 -29.04 -12.05
CA ASP A 114 16.42 -30.08 -11.14
C ASP A 114 14.97 -29.83 -10.70
N MET A 115 14.56 -28.56 -10.58
CA MET A 115 13.26 -28.18 -10.02
C MET A 115 12.75 -26.86 -10.60
N VAL A 116 11.44 -26.82 -10.88
CA VAL A 116 10.72 -25.59 -11.27
C VAL A 116 9.69 -25.24 -10.20
N LEU A 117 9.81 -24.04 -9.63
CA LEU A 117 8.85 -23.51 -8.65
C LEU A 117 7.96 -22.43 -9.27
N PHE A 118 6.66 -22.72 -9.41
CA PHE A 118 5.68 -21.75 -9.91
C PHE A 118 5.18 -20.82 -8.80
N ALA A 119 5.88 -19.69 -8.61
CA ALA A 119 5.47 -18.61 -7.70
C ALA A 119 4.50 -17.61 -8.36
N THR A 120 3.50 -18.11 -9.11
CA THR A 120 2.63 -17.31 -10.00
C THR A 120 1.37 -16.74 -9.32
N GLY A 121 1.28 -16.83 -8.00
CA GLY A 121 0.13 -16.32 -7.22
C GLY A 121 -1.02 -17.32 -7.12
N TYR A 122 -2.20 -16.81 -6.76
CA TYR A 122 -3.39 -17.62 -6.44
C TYR A 122 -4.64 -17.09 -7.12
N ASN A 123 -5.55 -18.01 -7.45
CA ASN A 123 -6.94 -17.70 -7.77
C ASN A 123 -7.81 -17.90 -6.52
N PHE A 124 -8.97 -17.24 -6.47
CA PHE A 124 -9.96 -17.45 -5.41
C PHE A 124 -11.25 -18.01 -6.00
N SER A 125 -11.98 -18.79 -5.20
CA SER A 125 -13.30 -19.30 -5.51
C SER A 125 -14.12 -19.47 -4.24
N PHE A 126 -15.45 -19.47 -4.38
CA PHE A 126 -16.39 -19.72 -3.28
C PHE A 126 -17.26 -20.93 -3.65
N PRO A 127 -16.71 -22.16 -3.60
CA PRO A 127 -17.40 -23.35 -4.11
C PRO A 127 -18.69 -23.68 -3.36
N PHE A 128 -18.82 -23.17 -2.13
CA PHE A 128 -19.97 -23.31 -1.25
C PHE A 128 -21.10 -22.31 -1.53
N LEU A 129 -20.92 -21.34 -2.43
CA LEU A 129 -21.98 -20.41 -2.85
C LEU A 129 -22.69 -20.91 -4.10
N GLU A 130 -23.98 -20.61 -4.21
CA GLU A 130 -24.80 -20.86 -5.40
C GLU A 130 -24.18 -20.17 -6.64
N GLU A 131 -24.28 -20.79 -7.81
CA GLU A 131 -23.70 -20.27 -9.05
C GLU A 131 -24.21 -18.88 -9.42
N SER A 132 -25.48 -18.56 -9.14
CA SER A 132 -26.07 -17.24 -9.37
C SER A 132 -25.32 -16.13 -8.60
N VAL A 133 -24.98 -16.39 -7.33
CA VAL A 133 -24.22 -15.46 -6.47
C VAL A 133 -22.74 -15.51 -6.83
N ARG A 134 -22.14 -16.70 -6.92
CA ARG A 134 -20.72 -16.90 -7.25
C ARG A 134 -20.36 -16.27 -8.60
N GLY A 135 -21.20 -16.44 -9.60
CA GLY A 135 -21.05 -15.91 -10.95
C GLY A 135 -21.05 -14.37 -11.00
N SER A 136 -21.60 -13.70 -9.99
CA SER A 136 -21.54 -12.23 -9.88
C SER A 136 -20.25 -11.69 -9.24
N ILE A 137 -19.46 -12.55 -8.59
CA ILE A 137 -18.24 -12.17 -7.85
C ILE A 137 -16.99 -12.57 -8.64
N HIS A 138 -16.65 -11.77 -9.64
CA HIS A 138 -15.46 -12.01 -10.48
C HIS A 138 -14.16 -11.51 -9.85
N ASP A 139 -14.24 -10.37 -9.16
CA ASP A 139 -13.14 -9.68 -8.50
C ASP A 139 -13.68 -8.80 -7.34
N ASN A 140 -12.78 -8.19 -6.58
CA ASN A 140 -13.16 -7.27 -5.50
C ASN A 140 -13.95 -6.03 -5.96
N ARG A 141 -13.90 -5.65 -7.24
CA ARG A 141 -14.62 -4.48 -7.76
C ARG A 141 -16.08 -4.80 -8.08
N SER A 142 -16.40 -6.07 -8.28
CA SER A 142 -17.75 -6.55 -8.55
C SER A 142 -18.68 -6.39 -7.33
N LEU A 143 -18.10 -6.20 -6.15
CA LEU A 143 -18.80 -6.00 -4.89
C LEU A 143 -18.89 -4.52 -4.51
N TYR A 144 -20.02 -4.11 -3.94
CA TYR A 144 -20.18 -2.79 -3.34
C TYR A 144 -19.17 -2.62 -2.20
N ASN A 145 -18.30 -1.61 -2.32
CA ASN A 145 -17.19 -1.35 -1.40
C ASN A 145 -16.25 -2.55 -1.16
N CYS A 146 -16.17 -3.48 -2.12
CA CYS A 146 -15.41 -4.72 -2.01
C CYS A 146 -15.92 -5.67 -0.92
N ILE A 147 -17.21 -5.59 -0.57
CA ILE A 147 -17.83 -6.34 0.52
C ILE A 147 -19.15 -6.99 0.11
N PHE A 148 -20.14 -6.18 -0.29
CA PHE A 148 -21.52 -6.64 -0.46
C PHE A 148 -21.82 -6.95 -1.93
N PRO A 149 -22.37 -8.12 -2.27
CA PRO A 149 -22.90 -8.37 -3.61
C PRO A 149 -24.16 -7.52 -3.84
N PRO A 150 -24.13 -6.54 -4.76
CA PRO A 150 -25.22 -5.59 -4.92
C PRO A 150 -26.50 -6.18 -5.54
N GLN A 151 -26.44 -7.38 -6.09
CA GLN A 151 -27.57 -8.09 -6.73
C GLN A 151 -28.50 -8.78 -5.72
N LEU A 152 -28.05 -8.94 -4.47
CA LEU A 152 -28.88 -9.53 -3.43
C LEU A 152 -29.97 -8.56 -3.01
N GLU A 153 -31.21 -9.05 -2.93
CA GLU A 153 -32.36 -8.26 -2.48
C GLU A 153 -32.22 -7.80 -1.02
N GLN A 154 -31.64 -8.67 -0.18
CA GLN A 154 -31.41 -8.42 1.24
C GLN A 154 -29.91 -8.42 1.55
N PRO A 155 -29.41 -7.48 2.38
CA PRO A 155 -28.00 -7.39 2.71
C PRO A 155 -27.62 -8.37 3.83
N THR A 156 -27.75 -9.67 3.57
CA THR A 156 -27.50 -10.76 4.55
C THR A 156 -26.19 -11.52 4.29
N LEU A 157 -25.51 -11.23 3.18
CA LEU A 157 -24.22 -11.83 2.83
C LEU A 157 -23.18 -10.74 2.55
N ALA A 158 -21.97 -10.96 3.06
CA ALA A 158 -20.83 -10.07 2.90
C ALA A 158 -19.54 -10.89 2.72
N ILE A 159 -18.67 -10.43 1.83
CA ILE A 159 -17.34 -11.00 1.64
C ILE A 159 -16.32 -10.11 2.36
N ILE A 160 -15.59 -10.68 3.31
CA ILE A 160 -14.56 -9.98 4.08
C ILE A 160 -13.18 -10.50 3.63
N GLY A 161 -12.21 -9.59 3.50
CA GLY A 161 -10.83 -9.92 3.14
C GLY A 161 -10.57 -10.08 1.65
N LEU A 162 -11.60 -10.00 0.78
CA LEU A 162 -11.41 -9.96 -0.68
C LEU A 162 -10.94 -8.55 -1.12
N ILE A 163 -9.80 -8.12 -0.61
CA ILE A 163 -9.18 -6.82 -0.87
C ILE A 163 -7.67 -6.95 -0.93
N GLN A 164 -7.03 -6.12 -1.74
CA GLN A 164 -5.58 -5.95 -1.74
C GLN A 164 -5.29 -4.49 -1.40
N LEU A 165 -4.56 -4.25 -0.31
CA LEU A 165 -4.21 -2.90 0.15
C LEU A 165 -2.71 -2.65 0.00
N THR A 166 -2.33 -1.38 -0.10
CA THR A 166 -0.92 -0.96 0.04
C THR A 166 -0.39 -1.05 1.47
N GLY A 167 -1.26 -1.37 2.44
CA GLY A 167 -0.96 -1.57 3.84
C GLY A 167 -1.61 -2.84 4.38
N SER A 168 -1.80 -2.93 5.69
CA SER A 168 -2.25 -4.16 6.35
C SER A 168 -3.68 -4.57 5.98
N ILE A 169 -3.83 -5.81 5.48
CA ILE A 169 -5.13 -6.45 5.24
C ILE A 169 -5.92 -6.69 6.53
N MET A 170 -5.24 -6.86 7.67
CA MET A 170 -5.89 -7.12 8.95
C MET A 170 -6.74 -5.92 9.38
N VAL A 171 -6.21 -4.70 9.22
CA VAL A 171 -6.97 -3.47 9.53
C VAL A 171 -8.11 -3.26 8.54
N GLY A 172 -7.86 -3.56 7.26
CA GLY A 172 -8.91 -3.54 6.24
C GLY A 172 -10.06 -4.47 6.62
N SER A 173 -9.77 -5.73 6.94
CA SER A 173 -10.75 -6.77 7.28
C SER A 173 -11.46 -6.49 8.59
N GLU A 174 -10.77 -5.99 9.62
CA GLU A 174 -11.39 -5.51 10.86
C GLU A 174 -12.42 -4.42 10.57
N MET A 175 -12.04 -3.45 9.72
CA MET A 175 -12.92 -2.34 9.37
C MET A 175 -14.13 -2.81 8.55
N GLN A 176 -13.93 -3.72 7.59
CA GLN A 176 -15.02 -4.38 6.87
C GLN A 176 -15.98 -5.07 7.84
N ALA A 177 -15.46 -5.90 8.76
CA ALA A 177 -16.26 -6.62 9.75
C ALA A 177 -17.07 -5.67 10.66
N ARG A 178 -16.48 -4.56 11.11
CA ARG A 178 -17.19 -3.55 11.92
C ARG A 178 -18.35 -2.93 11.18
N TRP A 179 -18.19 -2.61 9.90
CA TRP A 179 -19.28 -2.07 9.09
C TRP A 179 -20.34 -3.14 8.80
N VAL A 180 -19.92 -4.35 8.39
CA VAL A 180 -20.82 -5.48 8.07
C VAL A 180 -21.71 -5.83 9.26
N THR A 181 -21.13 -5.99 10.44
CA THR A 181 -21.91 -6.29 11.66
C THR A 181 -22.90 -5.18 12.00
N GLY A 182 -22.55 -3.91 11.73
CA GLY A 182 -23.48 -2.80 11.89
C GLY A 182 -24.62 -2.81 10.87
N VAL A 183 -24.37 -3.28 9.65
CA VAL A 183 -25.41 -3.49 8.63
C VAL A 183 -26.35 -4.63 9.04
N PHE A 184 -25.80 -5.78 9.41
CA PHE A 184 -26.60 -6.93 9.83
C PHE A 184 -27.41 -6.67 11.10
N ALA A 185 -26.89 -5.86 12.03
CA ALA A 185 -27.63 -5.42 13.21
C ALA A 185 -28.65 -4.29 12.94
N GLY A 186 -28.74 -3.78 11.71
CA GLY A 186 -29.65 -2.70 11.33
C GLY A 186 -29.23 -1.28 11.72
N TRP A 187 -28.05 -1.11 12.33
CA TRP A 187 -27.51 0.20 12.71
C TRP A 187 -27.00 1.02 11.52
N ASN A 188 -26.56 0.34 10.45
CA ASN A 188 -26.08 0.97 9.23
C ASN A 188 -26.96 0.52 8.06
N LYS A 189 -27.52 1.46 7.28
CA LYS A 189 -28.30 1.13 6.08
C LYS A 189 -27.42 1.18 4.84
N LEU A 190 -27.52 0.16 3.99
CA LEU A 190 -26.96 0.22 2.64
C LEU A 190 -27.82 1.14 1.75
N PRO A 191 -27.22 1.76 0.72
CA PRO A 191 -28.00 2.44 -0.31
C PRO A 191 -28.79 1.43 -1.15
N SER A 192 -29.70 1.93 -2.00
CA SER A 192 -30.48 1.08 -2.91
C SER A 192 -29.58 0.20 -3.79
N PRO A 193 -30.04 -1.01 -4.19
CA PRO A 193 -29.30 -1.87 -5.12
C PRO A 193 -28.87 -1.15 -6.40
N SER A 194 -29.74 -0.32 -6.98
CA SER A 194 -29.43 0.49 -8.17
C SER A 194 -28.23 1.43 -7.96
N ARG A 195 -28.13 2.06 -6.80
CA ARG A 195 -27.02 2.95 -6.45
C ARG A 195 -25.74 2.16 -6.18
N MET A 196 -25.83 1.01 -5.52
CA MET A 196 -24.68 0.13 -5.33
C MET A 196 -24.11 -0.36 -6.66
N MET A 197 -24.99 -0.80 -7.57
CA MET A 197 -24.63 -1.23 -8.93
C MET A 197 -23.97 -0.10 -9.73
N ALA A 198 -24.54 1.10 -9.71
CA ALA A 198 -23.94 2.26 -10.39
C ALA A 198 -22.53 2.57 -9.86
N GLU A 199 -22.31 2.46 -8.55
CA GLU A 199 -20.99 2.68 -7.95
C GLU A 199 -19.98 1.57 -8.32
N VAL A 200 -20.43 0.31 -8.41
CA VAL A 200 -19.62 -0.80 -8.91
C VAL A 200 -19.23 -0.59 -10.37
N LEU A 201 -20.18 -0.22 -11.23
CA LEU A 201 -19.94 0.03 -12.65
C LEU A 201 -18.95 1.19 -12.88
N LYS A 202 -19.04 2.26 -12.09
CA LYS A 202 -18.09 3.38 -12.16
C LYS A 202 -16.64 2.97 -11.86
N ARG A 203 -16.43 1.89 -11.12
CA ARG A 203 -15.10 1.38 -10.75
C ARG A 203 -14.57 0.31 -11.69
N LYS A 204 -15.41 -0.26 -12.56
CA LYS A 204 -14.95 -1.22 -13.56
C LYS A 204 -14.05 -0.49 -14.57
N PRO A 205 -12.82 -0.96 -14.81
CA PRO A 205 -12.00 -0.39 -15.86
C PRO A 205 -12.66 -0.64 -17.22
N ALA A 206 -12.33 0.17 -18.23
CA ALA A 206 -12.66 -0.16 -19.62
C ALA A 206 -12.13 -1.57 -19.94
N VAL A 207 -12.94 -2.36 -20.64
CA VAL A 207 -12.69 -3.78 -20.95
C VAL A 207 -11.25 -3.97 -21.45
N LYS A 208 -10.44 -4.77 -20.72
CA LYS A 208 -9.13 -5.19 -21.20
C LYS A 208 -9.34 -6.18 -22.36
N ARG A 209 -8.56 -6.05 -23.43
CA ARG A 209 -8.56 -6.97 -24.60
C ARG A 209 -8.30 -8.44 -24.22
N ASN A 210 -7.66 -8.70 -23.09
CA ASN A 210 -7.43 -10.04 -22.54
C ASN A 210 -8.07 -10.17 -21.14
N PRO A 211 -9.19 -10.91 -21.00
CA PRO A 211 -9.97 -11.03 -19.76
C PRO A 211 -9.48 -12.12 -18.78
N SER A 212 -8.37 -12.79 -19.05
CA SER A 212 -7.99 -14.03 -18.35
C SER A 212 -7.53 -13.87 -16.90
N GLU A 213 -7.20 -12.66 -16.44
CA GLU A 213 -6.74 -12.46 -15.06
C GLU A 213 -7.85 -11.82 -14.21
N ARG A 214 -8.46 -12.63 -13.33
CA ARG A 214 -9.29 -12.17 -12.19
C ARG A 214 -8.39 -11.43 -11.19
N GLU A 215 -7.90 -10.25 -11.57
CA GLU A 215 -6.95 -9.48 -10.76
C GLU A 215 -7.71 -8.51 -9.86
N ASN A 216 -7.63 -8.75 -8.55
CA ASN A 216 -8.14 -7.83 -7.55
C ASN A 216 -7.45 -6.46 -7.69
N LEU A 217 -8.23 -5.38 -7.63
CA LEU A 217 -7.67 -4.04 -7.65
C LEU A 217 -6.91 -3.78 -6.34
N LYS A 218 -5.62 -3.46 -6.44
CA LYS A 218 -4.84 -2.95 -5.32
C LYS A 218 -5.25 -1.51 -5.00
N MET A 219 -5.68 -1.26 -3.77
CA MET A 219 -6.21 0.02 -3.30
C MET A 219 -5.28 0.69 -2.29
N SER A 220 -5.36 2.02 -2.22
CA SER A 220 -4.71 2.79 -1.15
C SER A 220 -5.30 2.40 0.20
N PHE A 221 -4.43 2.03 1.14
CA PHE A 221 -4.79 1.66 2.50
C PHE A 221 -5.65 2.73 3.18
N ILE A 222 -5.13 3.95 3.30
CA ILE A 222 -5.81 5.03 4.05
C ILE A 222 -7.13 5.39 3.38
N SER A 223 -7.15 5.53 2.05
CA SER A 223 -8.36 5.89 1.31
C SER A 223 -9.47 4.85 1.46
N TYR A 224 -9.13 3.56 1.38
CA TYR A 224 -10.10 2.49 1.54
C TYR A 224 -10.59 2.38 2.99
N VAL A 225 -9.68 2.30 3.96
CA VAL A 225 -10.05 2.11 5.36
C VAL A 225 -10.82 3.32 5.89
N ASP A 226 -10.45 4.55 5.54
CA ASP A 226 -11.24 5.74 5.90
C ASP A 226 -12.63 5.74 5.30
N LYS A 227 -12.80 5.22 4.07
CA LYS A 227 -14.11 5.10 3.44
C LYS A 227 -15.01 4.15 4.22
N ILE A 228 -14.52 2.96 4.54
CA ILE A 228 -15.30 1.98 5.31
C ILE A 228 -15.53 2.48 6.75
N ALA A 229 -14.53 3.13 7.36
CA ALA A 229 -14.66 3.75 8.66
C ALA A 229 -15.71 4.87 8.68
N ALA A 230 -15.86 5.63 7.60
CA ALA A 230 -16.92 6.62 7.47
C ALA A 230 -18.30 5.94 7.39
N CYS A 231 -18.44 4.86 6.61
CA CYS A 231 -19.67 4.07 6.56
C CYS A 231 -20.06 3.48 7.93
N ALA A 232 -19.08 3.08 8.73
CA ALA A 232 -19.28 2.59 10.10
C ALA A 232 -19.40 3.71 11.16
N GLY A 233 -19.21 4.98 10.82
CA GLY A 233 -19.27 6.11 11.77
C GLY A 233 -18.10 6.19 12.75
N VAL A 234 -16.94 5.64 12.40
CA VAL A 234 -15.75 5.51 13.28
C VAL A 234 -14.49 6.17 12.70
N LYS A 235 -14.61 6.85 11.56
CA LYS A 235 -13.49 7.60 10.95
C LYS A 235 -13.07 8.75 11.88
N PRO A 236 -11.77 8.89 12.24
CA PRO A 236 -11.31 9.98 13.09
C PRO A 236 -11.40 11.34 12.38
N SER A 237 -11.87 12.35 13.10
CA SER A 237 -11.97 13.73 12.62
C SER A 237 -10.67 14.49 12.91
N VAL A 238 -9.68 14.39 12.02
CA VAL A 238 -8.34 14.97 12.24
C VAL A 238 -8.37 16.47 12.54
N LEU A 239 -9.17 17.25 11.79
CA LEU A 239 -9.31 18.70 12.03
C LEU A 239 -9.85 19.02 13.42
N ARG A 240 -10.86 18.27 13.88
CA ARG A 240 -11.40 18.42 15.24
C ARG A 240 -10.34 18.08 16.29
N LEU A 241 -9.58 17.00 16.08
CA LEU A 241 -8.51 16.60 16.98
C LEU A 241 -7.38 17.63 17.04
N LEU A 242 -7.03 18.29 15.94
CA LEU A 242 -6.06 19.38 15.96
C LEU A 242 -6.50 20.57 16.85
N LEU A 243 -7.80 20.79 16.99
CA LEU A 243 -8.35 21.85 17.84
C LEU A 243 -8.48 21.41 19.31
N THR A 244 -8.90 20.16 19.57
CA THR A 244 -9.19 19.70 20.94
C THR A 244 -8.03 18.99 21.63
N ASP A 245 -7.16 18.31 20.88
CA ASP A 245 -5.97 17.60 21.36
C ASP A 245 -4.86 17.68 20.29
N PRO A 246 -4.21 18.85 20.15
CA PRO A 246 -3.26 19.12 19.06
C PRO A 246 -2.11 18.10 19.03
N LYS A 247 -1.68 17.60 20.18
CA LYS A 247 -0.63 16.57 20.27
C LYS A 247 -1.07 15.29 19.57
N LEU A 248 -2.30 14.83 19.82
CA LEU A 248 -2.85 13.66 19.16
C LEU A 248 -3.15 13.93 17.67
N GLY A 249 -3.71 15.12 17.35
CA GLY A 249 -4.00 15.52 15.96
C GLY A 249 -2.76 15.51 15.07
N LEU A 250 -1.64 16.09 15.55
CA LEU A 250 -0.37 16.09 14.85
C LEU A 250 0.22 14.68 14.71
N ALA A 251 0.17 13.87 15.79
CA ALA A 251 0.65 12.48 15.75
C ALA A 251 -0.13 11.61 14.75
N ILE A 252 -1.43 11.87 14.56
CA ILE A 252 -2.28 11.17 13.59
C ILE A 252 -2.01 11.62 12.16
N PHE A 253 -1.79 12.93 11.97
CA PHE A 253 -1.63 13.50 10.63
C PHE A 253 -0.24 13.22 10.04
N PHE A 254 0.81 13.49 10.80
CA PHE A 254 2.21 13.33 10.37
C PHE A 254 2.80 11.96 10.70
N GLY A 255 2.27 11.28 11.72
CA GLY A 255 2.73 9.96 12.13
C GLY A 255 2.11 8.80 11.34
N PRO A 256 2.41 7.56 11.74
CA PRO A 256 1.90 6.37 11.08
C PRO A 256 0.38 6.28 11.22
N CYS A 257 -0.28 5.89 10.13
CA CYS A 257 -1.72 5.60 10.13
C CYS A 257 -1.98 4.21 10.76
N SER A 258 -1.83 4.14 12.09
CA SER A 258 -1.98 2.91 12.85
C SER A 258 -3.46 2.55 13.12
N PRO A 259 -3.78 1.25 13.29
CA PRO A 259 -5.16 0.80 13.51
C PRO A 259 -5.84 1.47 14.71
N TYR A 260 -5.08 1.85 15.74
CA TYR A 260 -5.58 2.54 16.93
C TYR A 260 -6.40 3.79 16.60
N GLN A 261 -6.08 4.49 15.49
CA GLN A 261 -6.79 5.70 15.06
C GLN A 261 -8.29 5.45 14.84
N TYR A 262 -8.65 4.25 14.40
CA TYR A 262 -10.03 3.84 14.11
C TYR A 262 -10.80 3.39 15.36
N ARG A 263 -10.15 3.41 16.53
CA ARG A 263 -10.75 3.10 17.84
C ARG A 263 -10.80 4.34 18.75
N LEU A 264 -10.51 5.53 18.23
CA LEU A 264 -10.58 6.78 19.00
C LEU A 264 -12.01 7.24 19.27
N GLN A 265 -12.94 6.99 18.35
CA GLN A 265 -14.31 7.46 18.44
C GLN A 265 -15.30 6.48 17.79
N GLY A 266 -16.58 6.72 18.04
CA GLY A 266 -17.68 5.89 17.54
C GLY A 266 -17.80 4.55 18.29
N ARG A 267 -18.63 3.65 17.75
CA ARG A 267 -18.95 2.37 18.37
C ARG A 267 -17.72 1.48 18.52
N GLY A 268 -17.53 0.93 19.72
CA GLY A 268 -16.39 0.07 20.03
C GLY A 268 -15.07 0.83 20.09
N SER A 269 -15.10 2.10 20.50
CA SER A 269 -13.91 2.87 20.83
C SER A 269 -13.14 2.20 21.98
N TRP A 270 -11.85 2.49 22.07
CA TRP A 270 -10.97 1.94 23.09
C TRP A 270 -10.27 3.07 23.83
N SER A 271 -10.44 3.13 25.15
CA SER A 271 -9.86 4.17 26.01
C SER A 271 -8.33 4.25 25.90
N GLY A 272 -7.66 3.12 25.64
CA GLY A 272 -6.21 3.06 25.42
C GLY A 272 -5.73 3.56 24.06
N ALA A 273 -6.62 3.86 23.10
CA ALA A 273 -6.23 4.18 21.73
C ALA A 273 -5.31 5.41 21.63
N ARG A 274 -5.62 6.46 22.42
CA ARG A 274 -4.79 7.66 22.49
C ARG A 274 -3.37 7.34 22.98
N ALA A 275 -3.28 6.66 24.11
CA ALA A 275 -1.99 6.29 24.70
C ALA A 275 -1.20 5.39 23.73
N ALA A 276 -1.86 4.44 23.08
CA ALA A 276 -1.26 3.56 22.10
C ALA A 276 -0.67 4.34 20.92
N ILE A 277 -1.37 5.32 20.36
CA ILE A 277 -0.84 6.16 19.26
C ILE A 277 0.40 6.94 19.72
N LEU A 278 0.34 7.57 20.89
CA LEU A 278 1.44 8.42 21.36
C LEU A 278 2.70 7.63 21.75
N THR A 279 2.55 6.34 22.08
CA THR A 279 3.65 5.48 22.55
C THR A 279 4.07 4.41 21.52
N GLN A 280 3.48 4.40 20.32
CA GLN A 280 3.75 3.34 19.32
C GLN A 280 5.21 3.27 18.90
N TRP A 281 5.91 4.40 18.75
CA TRP A 281 7.34 4.42 18.43
C TRP A 281 8.20 3.79 19.53
N GLN A 282 7.80 3.94 20.81
CA GLN A 282 8.48 3.26 21.91
C GLN A 282 8.34 1.75 21.78
N ARG A 283 7.13 1.25 21.49
CA ARG A 283 6.90 -0.19 21.29
C ARG A 283 7.65 -0.75 20.08
N SER A 284 7.76 0.02 18.99
CA SER A 284 8.53 -0.41 17.81
C SER A 284 10.03 -0.49 18.08
N LEU A 285 10.58 0.44 18.89
CA LEU A 285 12.01 0.49 19.19
C LEU A 285 12.41 -0.40 20.38
N ARG A 286 11.48 -0.70 21.30
CA ARG A 286 11.73 -1.49 22.51
C ARG A 286 12.42 -2.84 22.22
N PRO A 287 11.94 -3.69 21.29
CA PRO A 287 12.60 -4.97 21.02
C PRO A 287 13.97 -4.84 20.33
N LEU A 288 14.26 -3.70 19.69
CA LEU A 288 15.54 -3.47 18.98
C LEU A 288 16.64 -2.98 19.92
N ARG A 289 16.28 -2.29 21.01
CA ARG A 289 17.24 -1.71 21.98
C ARG A 289 17.61 -2.70 23.08
N THR A 290 18.15 -3.85 22.70
CA THR A 290 18.61 -4.89 23.64
C THR A 290 19.91 -4.53 24.35
N ARG A 291 20.70 -3.60 23.80
CA ARG A 291 21.91 -3.03 24.41
C ARG A 291 21.78 -1.51 24.48
N VAL A 292 21.94 -0.94 25.67
CA VAL A 292 21.95 0.51 25.90
C VAL A 292 23.40 1.00 25.84
N LEU A 293 23.66 1.99 24.99
CA LEU A 293 24.96 2.65 24.91
C LEU A 293 25.01 3.80 25.92
N ARG A 294 26.14 3.94 26.61
CA ARG A 294 26.33 4.92 27.70
C ARG A 294 26.27 6.38 27.21
N ASP A 295 26.54 6.60 25.92
CA ASP A 295 26.57 7.92 25.27
C ASP A 295 25.20 8.43 24.83
N SER A 296 24.10 7.69 25.06
CA SER A 296 22.76 8.26 24.93
C SER A 296 22.40 9.09 26.17
N SER A 297 23.29 9.99 26.59
CA SER A 297 22.99 11.00 27.60
C SER A 297 22.03 12.01 26.98
N SER A 298 20.77 11.94 27.39
CA SER A 298 19.79 13.03 27.38
C SER A 298 19.69 13.89 26.10
N SER A 299 19.67 13.31 24.90
CA SER A 299 18.89 13.95 23.85
C SER A 299 17.43 13.66 24.16
N SER A 300 16.83 14.53 24.97
CA SER A 300 15.38 14.63 25.11
C SER A 300 14.77 14.41 23.74
N TRP A 301 13.86 13.45 23.62
CA TRP A 301 13.09 13.15 22.41
C TRP A 301 12.35 14.39 21.89
N GLY A 302 13.09 15.31 21.25
CA GLY A 302 12.64 16.52 20.58
C GLY A 302 12.23 16.23 19.14
N TRP A 303 11.74 15.02 18.87
CA TRP A 303 11.29 14.61 17.53
C TRP A 303 9.99 15.31 17.11
N SER A 304 9.44 16.15 17.98
CA SER A 304 8.29 16.98 17.66
C SER A 304 8.63 18.25 16.87
N TRP A 305 9.89 18.71 16.77
CA TRP A 305 10.17 20.07 16.24
C TRP A 305 10.83 20.09 14.86
N MET A 306 11.56 19.06 14.43
CA MET A 306 12.19 19.08 13.10
C MET A 306 11.20 19.00 11.94
N CYS A 307 10.01 18.41 12.14
CA CYS A 307 8.94 18.44 11.13
C CYS A 307 8.13 19.75 11.13
N LEU A 308 8.18 20.55 12.20
CA LEU A 308 7.48 21.84 12.27
C LEU A 308 8.23 22.94 11.49
N LEU A 309 9.56 22.85 11.36
CA LEU A 309 10.39 23.81 10.62
C LEU A 309 10.60 23.44 9.14
N ALA A 310 10.34 22.19 8.74
CA ALA A 310 10.49 21.76 7.35
C ALA A 310 9.43 22.39 6.41
N LEU A 311 8.23 22.68 6.91
CA LEU A 311 7.14 23.29 6.14
C LEU A 311 7.40 24.76 5.79
N PRO A 312 7.81 25.64 6.73
CA PRO A 312 8.24 26.99 6.41
C PRO A 312 9.44 27.01 5.46
N ALA A 313 10.46 26.18 5.72
CA ALA A 313 11.68 26.13 4.91
C ALA A 313 11.41 25.68 3.45
N ALA A 314 10.52 24.71 3.26
CA ALA A 314 10.11 24.26 1.93
C ALA A 314 9.26 25.31 1.19
N LEU A 315 8.39 26.04 1.90
CA LEU A 315 7.60 27.13 1.34
C LEU A 315 8.47 28.35 0.99
N THR A 316 9.46 28.69 1.82
CA THR A 316 10.43 29.75 1.51
C THR A 316 11.34 29.38 0.36
N ALA A 317 11.78 28.12 0.26
CA ALA A 317 12.58 27.65 -0.88
C ALA A 317 11.76 27.66 -2.19
N ALA A 318 10.50 27.23 -2.15
CA ALA A 318 9.61 27.30 -3.31
C ALA A 318 9.32 28.77 -3.72
N TRP A 319 9.15 29.67 -2.75
CA TRP A 319 8.96 31.10 -3.01
C TRP A 319 10.22 31.76 -3.59
N LEU A 320 11.41 31.47 -3.04
CA LEU A 320 12.69 31.96 -3.56
C LEU A 320 12.99 31.42 -4.97
N CYS A 321 12.70 30.15 -5.24
CA CYS A 321 12.82 29.57 -6.58
C CYS A 321 11.78 30.12 -7.57
N SER A 322 10.61 30.57 -7.10
CA SER A 322 9.61 31.21 -7.97
C SER A 322 9.96 32.66 -8.35
N LYS A 323 10.84 33.33 -7.57
CA LYS A 323 11.26 34.71 -7.81
C LYS A 323 12.55 34.87 -8.63
N HIS A 324 13.28 33.78 -8.88
CA HIS A 324 14.42 33.77 -9.78
C HIS A 324 14.17 32.83 -10.97
N PRO A 325 13.57 33.30 -12.08
CA PRO A 325 13.67 32.57 -13.34
C PRO A 325 15.16 32.53 -13.72
N GLN A 326 15.73 31.32 -13.79
CA GLN A 326 17.09 31.14 -14.27
C GLN A 326 17.20 31.72 -15.69
N ALA A 327 18.19 32.61 -15.84
CA ALA A 327 18.58 33.21 -17.10
C ALA A 327 18.88 32.11 -18.14
N GLY A 328 18.34 32.29 -19.33
CA GLY A 328 18.48 31.36 -20.45
C GLY A 328 19.95 31.15 -20.82
N TRP A 329 20.31 29.89 -21.01
CA TRP A 329 21.49 29.49 -21.76
C TRP A 329 21.03 29.10 -23.17
N SER A 330 21.40 29.91 -24.15
CA SER A 330 21.32 29.58 -25.58
C SER A 330 22.65 28.94 -26.02
N PRO A 331 22.65 27.78 -26.69
CA PRO A 331 23.82 27.34 -27.41
C PRO A 331 23.84 27.99 -28.80
N ARG A 332 24.97 28.62 -29.16
CA ARG A 332 25.44 28.70 -30.55
C ARG A 332 26.28 27.47 -30.83
#